data_AF-A0A182JP52-F1
#
_entry.id   AF-A0A182JP52-F1
#
_cell.length_a   1.000
_cell.length_b   1.000
_cell.length_c   1.000
_cell.angle_alpha   90.00
_cell.angle_beta   90.00
_cell.angle_gamma   90.00
#
_symmetry.space_group_name_H-M   'P 1'
#
loop_
_entity.id
_entity.type
_entity.pdbx_description
1 polymer ?
#
loop_
_entity_poly.entity_id
_entity_poly.type
_entity_poly.pdbx_seq_one_letter_code
_entity_poly.pdbx_strand_id
1 'polypeptide(L)'
;MVDDMETETANQPVDYGVLKGDLVFIRNDENLMQAIDQIQETLANVNQEYENYQNFTVEDKVRFDTLCAFCVNSLFWMHEKMLGRPNTVMDDIKADLDRVREAMKRLQTIHDNLTKRPRLDQPAAQRFIRAGLYDANNSENDKQKGAPPNKKKRREQKAEPE
;
A
#
# COMPACT_ATOMS: atom_id res chain seq x y z
N MET A 1 26.42 28.34 -11.08
CA MET A 1 27.05 28.94 -9.88
C MET A 1 26.41 28.32 -8.64
N VAL A 2 26.57 27.00 -8.54
CA VAL A 2 26.35 26.16 -7.34
C VAL A 2 27.37 25.02 -7.51
N ASP A 3 28.62 25.42 -7.70
CA ASP A 3 29.79 24.55 -7.59
C ASP A 3 30.42 24.95 -6.26
N ASP A 4 30.94 23.97 -5.53
CA ASP A 4 31.78 24.10 -4.33
C ASP A 4 31.07 24.43 -3.01
N MET A 5 30.16 23.55 -2.57
CA MET A 5 29.95 23.34 -1.13
C MET A 5 30.46 21.94 -0.74
N GLU A 6 31.77 21.90 -0.46
CA GLU A 6 32.41 21.08 0.57
C GLU A 6 32.07 19.57 0.58
N THR A 7 32.69 18.82 -0.32
CA THR A 7 33.03 17.41 -0.07
C THR A 7 34.34 17.34 0.74
N GLU A 8 34.33 17.80 1.99
CA GLU A 8 35.43 17.60 2.95
C GLU A 8 34.87 17.21 4.33
N THR A 9 34.19 16.06 4.41
CA THR A 9 33.91 15.40 5.70
C THR A 9 34.21 13.90 5.64
N ALA A 10 35.17 13.49 4.80
CA ALA A 10 35.67 12.13 4.84
C ALA A 10 36.67 11.98 5.99
N ASN A 11 36.16 11.49 7.12
CA ASN A 11 36.88 10.68 8.10
C ASN A 11 37.89 11.41 9.01
N GLN A 12 37.48 12.48 9.69
CA GLN A 12 38.13 12.88 10.94
C GLN A 12 37.47 12.16 12.12
N PRO A 13 38.25 11.56 13.04
CA PRO A 13 37.69 10.99 14.26
C PRO A 13 36.98 12.10 15.04
N VAL A 14 35.68 11.93 15.30
CA VAL A 14 34.87 12.91 16.03
C VAL A 14 35.45 13.07 17.43
N ASP A 15 35.99 14.25 17.73
CA ASP A 15 36.51 14.56 19.06
C ASP A 15 35.36 14.98 19.98
N TYR A 16 34.83 14.04 20.75
CA TYR A 16 33.77 14.30 21.73
C TYR A 16 34.20 15.16 22.93
N GLY A 17 35.47 15.56 23.04
CA GLY A 17 35.96 16.47 24.08
C GLY A 17 35.61 16.03 25.50
N VAL A 18 34.79 16.82 26.20
CA VAL A 18 34.33 16.55 27.58
C VAL A 18 33.36 15.36 27.64
N LEU A 19 32.69 15.02 26.54
CA LEU A 19 31.73 13.93 26.43
C LEU A 19 32.37 12.57 26.10
N LYS A 20 33.71 12.49 26.01
CA LYS A 20 34.44 11.23 25.76
C LYS A 20 34.09 10.09 26.72
N GLY A 21 33.67 10.42 27.94
CA GLY A 21 33.28 9.44 28.95
C GLY A 21 31.83 8.96 28.85
N ASP A 22 30.97 9.65 28.09
CA ASP A 22 29.56 9.28 27.95
C ASP A 22 29.36 8.34 26.75
N LEU A 23 29.55 7.05 27.02
CA LEU A 23 29.43 5.99 26.01
C LEU A 23 28.01 5.86 25.45
N VAL A 24 26.98 6.25 26.20
CA VAL A 24 25.59 6.16 25.74
C VAL A 24 25.32 7.25 24.71
N PHE A 25 25.77 8.47 25.01
CA PHE A 25 25.69 9.58 24.08
C PHE A 25 26.42 9.28 22.77
N ILE A 26 27.70 8.86 22.86
CA ILE A 26 28.54 8.55 21.69
C ILE A 26 27.87 7.51 20.80
N ARG A 27 27.38 6.41 21.39
CA ARG A 27 26.70 5.36 20.63
C ARG A 27 25.44 5.87 19.93
N ASN A 28 24.65 6.71 20.60
CA ASN A 28 23.43 7.26 20.02
C ASN A 28 23.74 8.21 18.85
N ASP A 29 24.79 9.00 18.98
CA ASP A 29 25.28 9.90 17.94
C ASP A 29 25.80 9.12 16.72
N GLU A 30 26.63 8.10 16.93
CA GLU A 30 27.12 7.21 15.86
C GLU A 30 25.96 6.50 15.14
N ASN A 31 24.97 6.00 15.88
CA ASN A 31 23.77 5.40 15.28
C ASN A 31 22.97 6.40 14.46
N LEU A 32 22.85 7.65 14.94
CA LEU A 32 22.14 8.71 14.22
C LEU A 32 22.87 9.06 12.91
N MET A 33 24.19 9.23 12.96
CA MET A 33 25.01 9.48 11.78
C MET A 33 24.86 8.36 10.74
N GLN A 34 24.97 7.11 11.18
CA GLN A 34 24.78 5.96 10.28
C GLN A 34 23.37 5.92 9.68
N ALA A 35 22.34 6.25 10.45
CA ALA A 35 20.97 6.30 9.96
C ALA A 35 20.78 7.43 8.93
N ILE A 36 21.41 8.58 9.12
CA ILE A 36 21.39 9.69 8.17
C ILE A 36 22.04 9.28 6.84
N ASP A 37 23.20 8.59 6.89
CA ASP A 37 23.87 8.10 5.68
C ASP A 37 23.00 7.12 4.90
N GLN A 38 22.34 6.18 5.60
CA GLN A 38 21.40 5.24 4.99
C GLN A 38 20.18 5.93 4.36
N ILE A 39 19.65 6.95 5.03
CA ILE A 39 18.55 7.77 4.49
C ILE A 39 19.02 8.50 3.23
N GLN A 40 20.23 9.06 3.22
CA GLN A 40 20.78 9.75 2.06
C GLN A 40 20.97 8.82 0.86
N GLU A 41 21.50 7.61 1.07
CA GLU A 41 21.60 6.59 0.02
C GLU A 41 20.21 6.21 -0.52
N THR A 42 19.25 6.00 0.37
CA THR A 42 17.88 5.66 -0.01
C THR A 42 17.23 6.79 -0.82
N LEU A 43 17.41 8.06 -0.43
CA LEU A 43 16.89 9.21 -1.15
C LEU A 43 17.55 9.38 -2.53
N ALA A 44 18.83 9.03 -2.67
CA ALA A 44 19.49 9.00 -3.97
C ALA A 44 18.83 7.98 -4.92
N ASN A 45 18.49 6.79 -4.40
CA ASN A 45 17.76 5.78 -5.17
C ASN A 45 16.34 6.25 -5.55
N VAL A 46 15.62 6.89 -4.63
CA VAL A 46 14.29 7.46 -4.90
C VAL A 46 14.35 8.52 -6.01
N ASN A 47 15.37 9.37 -6.01
CA ASN A 47 15.57 10.37 -7.07
C ASN A 47 15.85 9.70 -8.43
N GLN A 48 16.62 8.62 -8.46
CA GLN A 48 16.84 7.85 -9.69
C GLN A 48 15.56 7.18 -10.20
N GLU A 49 14.73 6.64 -9.29
CA GLU A 49 13.45 6.05 -9.66
C GLU A 49 12.45 7.09 -10.19
N TYR A 50 12.53 8.34 -9.73
CA TYR A 50 11.70 9.44 -10.22
C TYR A 50 11.89 9.70 -11.72
N GLU A 51 13.08 9.49 -12.27
CA GLU A 51 13.33 9.57 -13.71
C GLU A 51 12.47 8.57 -14.51
N ASN A 52 12.13 7.42 -13.90
CA ASN A 52 11.28 6.39 -14.49
C ASN A 52 9.78 6.57 -14.13
N TYR A 53 9.41 7.62 -13.38
CA TYR A 53 8.05 7.84 -12.88
C TYR A 53 7.00 7.86 -14.01
N GLN A 54 7.34 8.35 -15.20
CA GLN A 54 6.41 8.38 -16.32
C GLN A 54 5.89 6.98 -16.71
N ASN A 55 6.74 5.96 -16.58
CA ASN A 55 6.48 4.57 -16.96
C ASN A 55 5.71 3.78 -15.88
N PHE A 56 5.49 4.37 -14.71
CA PHE A 56 4.77 3.71 -13.63
C PHE A 56 3.29 3.51 -13.96
N THR A 57 2.72 2.43 -13.45
CA THR A 57 1.27 2.26 -13.43
C THR A 57 0.65 3.33 -12.53
N VAL A 58 -0.65 3.60 -12.71
CA VAL A 58 -1.35 4.58 -11.84
C VAL A 58 -1.25 4.19 -10.36
N GLU A 59 -1.29 2.89 -10.05
CA GLU A 59 -1.14 2.42 -8.67
C GLU A 59 0.26 2.70 -8.12
N ASP A 60 1.30 2.44 -8.91
CA ASP A 60 2.69 2.67 -8.50
C ASP A 60 2.99 4.16 -8.33
N LYS A 61 2.42 5.03 -9.19
CA LYS A 61 2.51 6.49 -9.05
C LYS A 61 1.93 6.96 -7.72
N VAL A 62 0.72 6.53 -7.40
CA VAL A 62 0.06 6.90 -6.13
C VAL A 62 0.84 6.37 -4.94
N ARG A 63 1.39 5.14 -5.01
CA ARG A 63 2.22 4.57 -3.95
C ARG A 63 3.51 5.39 -3.75
N PHE A 64 4.18 5.72 -4.84
CA PHE A 64 5.41 6.52 -4.83
C PHE A 64 5.17 7.92 -4.25
N ASP A 65 4.15 8.63 -4.73
CA ASP A 65 3.83 9.98 -4.25
C ASP A 65 3.47 9.98 -2.75
N THR A 66 2.72 8.97 -2.29
CA THR A 66 2.34 8.83 -0.88
C THR A 66 3.57 8.53 -0.02
N LEU A 67 4.52 7.72 -0.52
CA LEU A 67 5.80 7.46 0.15
C LEU A 67 6.65 8.74 0.25
N CYS A 68 6.78 9.50 -0.83
CA CYS A 68 7.51 10.77 -0.84
C CYS A 68 6.93 11.77 0.18
N ALA A 69 5.60 11.91 0.22
CA ALA A 69 4.93 12.78 1.19
C ALA A 69 5.21 12.34 2.65
N PHE A 70 5.20 11.03 2.91
CA PHE A 70 5.55 10.49 4.23
C PHE A 70 7.01 10.78 4.60
N CYS A 71 7.94 10.57 3.67
CA CYS A 71 9.36 10.81 3.88
C CYS A 71 9.63 12.29 4.21
N VAL A 72 9.11 13.22 3.41
CA VAL A 72 9.30 14.66 3.64
C VAL A 72 8.78 15.09 5.01
N ASN A 73 7.57 14.68 5.37
CA ASN A 73 6.98 15.01 6.68
C ASN A 73 7.77 14.40 7.84
N SER A 74 8.26 13.17 7.68
CA SER A 74 9.05 12.48 8.71
C SER A 74 10.43 13.10 8.90
N LEU A 75 11.10 13.47 7.80
CA LEU A 75 12.40 14.15 7.84
C LEU A 75 12.26 15.55 8.44
N PHE A 76 11.19 16.26 8.10
CA PHE A 76 10.91 17.56 8.71
C PHE A 76 10.68 17.43 10.22
N TRP A 77 9.88 16.44 10.66
CA TRP A 77 9.71 16.15 12.08
C TRP A 77 11.04 15.87 12.80
N MET A 78 11.91 15.07 12.18
CA MET A 78 13.22 14.71 12.72
C MET A 78 14.14 15.93 12.84
N HIS A 79 14.21 16.76 11.80
CA HIS A 79 14.96 18.02 11.78
C HIS A 79 14.51 18.96 12.89
N GLU A 80 13.20 19.17 13.02
CA GLU A 80 12.63 20.04 14.05
C GLU A 80 12.92 19.51 15.45
N LYS A 81 12.97 18.18 15.62
CA LYS A 81 13.31 17.53 16.90
C LYS A 81 14.77 17.75 17.26
N MET A 82 15.68 17.66 16.29
CA MET A 82 17.10 17.92 16.48
C MET A 82 17.38 19.39 16.86
N LEU A 83 16.61 20.33 16.31
CA LEU A 83 16.69 21.75 16.67
C LEU A 83 16.09 22.07 18.06
N GLY A 84 15.45 21.10 18.73
CA GLY A 84 14.85 21.31 20.05
C GLY A 84 13.62 22.21 20.04
N ARG A 85 12.88 22.28 18.93
CA ARG A 85 11.69 23.14 18.81
C ARG A 85 10.55 22.74 19.75
N PRO A 86 9.68 23.69 20.14
CA PRO A 86 8.57 23.43 21.06
C PRO A 86 7.56 22.42 20.49
N ASN A 87 6.86 21.72 21.39
CA ASN A 87 5.95 20.62 21.04
C ASN A 87 4.75 21.04 20.18
N THR A 88 4.38 22.33 20.14
CA THR A 88 3.27 22.81 19.31
C THR A 88 3.52 22.57 17.82
N VAL A 89 4.73 22.84 17.33
CA VAL A 89 5.14 22.57 15.94
C VAL A 89 5.13 21.06 15.66
N MET A 90 5.45 20.24 16.66
CA MET A 90 5.47 18.78 16.51
C MET A 90 4.07 18.20 16.34
N ASP A 91 3.07 18.79 16.99
CA ASP A 91 1.71 18.26 16.96
C ASP A 91 1.04 18.52 15.59
N ASP A 92 1.34 19.66 14.96
CA ASP A 92 0.90 19.93 13.57
C ASP A 92 1.52 18.92 12.58
N ILE A 93 2.83 18.65 12.69
CA ILE A 93 3.51 17.69 11.82
C ILE A 93 2.98 16.26 12.04
N LYS A 94 2.64 15.89 13.29
CA LYS A 94 2.01 14.59 13.58
C LYS A 94 0.65 14.47 12.91
N ALA A 95 -0.17 15.53 12.92
CA ALA A 95 -1.46 15.52 12.24
C ALA A 95 -1.28 15.29 10.73
N ASP A 96 -0.29 15.92 10.10
CA ASP A 96 0.02 15.67 8.69
C ASP A 96 0.54 14.25 8.42
N LEU A 97 1.36 13.69 9.32
CA LEU A 97 1.77 12.28 9.24
C LEU A 97 0.58 11.32 9.37
N ASP A 98 -0.40 11.63 10.23
CA ASP A 98 -1.63 10.84 10.36
C ASP A 98 -2.47 10.88 9.08
N ARG A 99 -2.58 12.05 8.45
CA ARG A 99 -3.27 12.19 7.14
C ARG A 99 -2.61 11.36 6.04
N VAL A 100 -1.27 11.37 5.97
CA VAL A 100 -0.54 10.54 5.01
C VAL A 100 -0.75 9.04 5.33
N ARG A 101 -0.74 8.66 6.60
CA ARG A 101 -1.02 7.27 7.02
C ARG A 101 -2.43 6.82 6.64
N GLU A 102 -3.43 7.68 6.76
CA GLU A 102 -4.79 7.40 6.28
C GLU A 102 -4.84 7.19 4.76
N ALA A 103 -4.10 8.01 4.00
CA ALA A 103 -3.98 7.83 2.55
C ALA A 103 -3.33 6.47 2.20
N MET A 104 -2.27 6.06 2.90
CA MET A 104 -1.65 4.75 2.73
C MET A 104 -2.60 3.59 3.04
N LYS A 105 -3.36 3.67 4.13
CA LYS A 105 -4.39 2.67 4.48
C LYS A 105 -5.45 2.57 3.39
N ARG A 106 -5.89 3.71 2.84
CA ARG A 106 -6.85 3.75 1.74
C ARG A 106 -6.28 3.09 0.48
N LEU A 107 -5.03 3.36 0.14
CA LEU A 107 -4.36 2.70 -0.98
C LEU A 107 -4.30 1.17 -0.79
N GLN A 108 -3.96 0.73 0.42
CA GLN A 108 -3.90 -0.70 0.75
C GLN A 108 -5.27 -1.38 0.63
N THR A 109 -6.34 -0.73 1.13
CA THR A 109 -7.70 -1.28 0.98
C THR A 109 -8.14 -1.36 -0.49
N ILE A 110 -7.76 -0.40 -1.34
CA ILE A 110 -8.02 -0.47 -2.79
C ILE A 110 -7.27 -1.65 -3.42
N HIS A 111 -5.99 -1.81 -3.11
CA HIS A 111 -5.17 -2.92 -3.61
C HIS A 111 -5.74 -4.28 -3.16
N ASP A 112 -6.09 -4.42 -1.89
CA ASP A 112 -6.65 -5.66 -1.34
C ASP A 112 -8.01 -5.99 -1.97
N ASN A 113 -8.85 -4.99 -2.21
CA ASN A 113 -10.11 -5.16 -2.91
C ASN A 113 -9.93 -5.62 -4.36
N LEU A 114 -8.84 -5.22 -5.02
CA LEU A 114 -8.57 -5.60 -6.41
C LEU A 114 -7.93 -7.00 -6.51
N THR A 115 -7.02 -7.32 -5.60
CA THR A 115 -6.15 -8.51 -5.69
C THR A 115 -6.66 -9.70 -4.87
N LYS A 116 -7.11 -9.46 -3.63
CA LYS A 116 -7.44 -10.54 -2.67
C LYS A 116 -8.92 -10.90 -2.65
N ARG A 117 -9.80 -9.99 -3.08
CA ARG A 117 -11.24 -10.21 -3.01
C ARG A 117 -11.68 -11.24 -4.06
N PRO A 118 -12.33 -12.35 -3.67
CA PRO A 118 -12.87 -13.30 -4.63
C PRO A 118 -13.94 -12.63 -5.48
N ARG A 119 -13.81 -12.72 -6.80
CA ARG A 119 -14.84 -12.23 -7.72
C ARG A 119 -16.00 -13.21 -7.75
N LEU A 120 -17.20 -12.73 -7.43
CA LEU A 120 -18.41 -13.54 -7.53
C LEU A 120 -18.68 -13.83 -9.01
N ASP A 121 -18.86 -15.11 -9.33
CA ASP A 121 -19.34 -15.54 -10.63
C ASP A 121 -20.82 -15.15 -10.79
N GLN A 122 -21.06 -13.95 -11.33
CA GLN A 122 -22.40 -13.38 -11.50
C GLN A 122 -23.36 -14.31 -12.25
N PRO A 123 -23.01 -14.95 -13.38
CA PRO A 123 -23.92 -15.87 -14.04
C PRO A 123 -24.24 -17.12 -13.21
N ALA A 124 -23.30 -17.66 -12.43
CA ALA A 124 -23.59 -18.76 -11.51
C ALA A 124 -24.53 -18.32 -10.37
N ALA A 125 -24.27 -17.14 -9.77
CA ALA A 125 -25.14 -16.57 -8.75
C ALA A 125 -26.58 -16.33 -9.27
N GLN A 126 -26.73 -15.82 -10.50
CA GLN A 126 -28.04 -15.66 -11.15
C GLN A 126 -28.76 -17.00 -11.32
N ARG A 127 -28.05 -18.07 -11.69
CA ARG A 127 -28.63 -19.42 -11.79
C ARG A 127 -29.11 -19.92 -10.44
N PHE A 128 -28.34 -19.74 -9.37
CA PHE A 128 -28.74 -20.14 -8.02
C PHE A 128 -29.98 -19.37 -7.55
N ILE A 129 -30.01 -18.05 -7.75
CA ILE A 129 -31.15 -17.21 -7.39
C ILE A 129 -32.40 -17.62 -8.16
N ARG A 130 -32.29 -17.82 -9.48
CA ARG A 130 -33.43 -18.26 -10.31
C ARG A 130 -33.94 -19.63 -9.92
N ALA A 131 -33.05 -20.58 -9.64
CA ALA A 131 -33.44 -21.91 -9.19
C ALA A 131 -34.12 -21.88 -7.80
N GLY A 132 -33.68 -21.00 -6.90
CA GLY A 132 -34.27 -20.84 -5.56
C GLY A 132 -35.63 -20.14 -5.56
N LEU A 133 -35.88 -19.23 -6.51
CA LEU A 133 -37.16 -18.53 -6.70
C LEU A 133 -38.14 -19.24 -7.64
N TYR A 134 -37.78 -20.43 -8.12
CA TYR A 134 -38.62 -21.19 -9.03
C TYR A 134 -39.85 -21.75 -8.30
N ASP A 135 -41.03 -21.19 -8.58
CA ASP A 135 -42.32 -21.73 -8.12
C ASP A 135 -42.97 -22.54 -9.25
N ALA A 136 -43.14 -23.85 -9.02
CA ALA A 136 -43.73 -24.78 -9.98
C ALA A 136 -45.19 -24.41 -10.34
N ASN A 137 -45.89 -23.70 -9.46
CA ASN A 137 -47.27 -23.28 -9.67
C ASN A 137 -47.41 -22.02 -10.55
N ASN A 138 -46.31 -21.30 -10.84
CA ASN A 138 -46.30 -20.06 -11.62
C ASN A 138 -45.48 -20.18 -12.93
N SER A 139 -45.32 -21.42 -13.41
CA SER A 139 -44.41 -21.82 -14.48
C SER A 139 -44.80 -21.36 -15.90
N GLU A 140 -45.95 -20.69 -16.07
CA GLU A 140 -46.35 -20.14 -17.37
C GLU A 140 -45.58 -18.86 -17.74
N ASN A 141 -45.17 -18.06 -16.75
CA ASN A 141 -44.44 -16.80 -17.00
C ASN A 141 -42.93 -16.98 -17.26
N ASP A 142 -42.33 -18.11 -16.86
CA ASP A 142 -40.87 -18.30 -16.91
C ASP A 142 -40.35 -18.92 -18.23
N LYS A 143 -41.26 -19.29 -19.14
CA LYS A 143 -40.92 -19.90 -20.45
C LYS A 143 -40.30 -18.91 -21.45
N GLN A 144 -40.33 -17.60 -21.19
CA GLN A 144 -39.91 -16.59 -22.18
C GLN A 144 -38.47 -16.05 -22.02
N LYS A 145 -37.74 -16.33 -20.92
CA LYS A 145 -36.37 -15.80 -20.78
C LYS A 145 -35.38 -16.83 -20.23
N GLY A 146 -34.84 -17.68 -21.09
CA GLY A 146 -33.55 -18.36 -20.88
C GLY A 146 -33.47 -19.43 -19.79
N ALA A 147 -34.48 -20.30 -19.67
CA ALA A 147 -34.44 -21.43 -18.73
C ALA A 147 -33.29 -22.42 -19.04
N PRO A 148 -32.65 -23.05 -18.02
CA PRO A 148 -31.61 -24.06 -18.26
C PRO A 148 -32.20 -25.27 -19.00
N PRO A 149 -31.43 -25.95 -19.88
CA PRO A 149 -31.94 -27.06 -20.66
C PRO A 149 -32.40 -28.17 -19.73
N ASN A 150 -33.70 -28.48 -19.82
CA ASN A 150 -34.37 -29.51 -19.03
C ASN A 150 -33.63 -30.84 -19.18
N LYS A 151 -33.12 -31.41 -18.08
CA LYS A 151 -32.47 -32.73 -18.07
C LYS A 151 -33.46 -33.75 -18.63
N LYS A 152 -33.17 -34.32 -19.81
CA LYS A 152 -33.91 -35.44 -20.38
C LYS A 152 -33.99 -36.57 -19.34
N LYS A 153 -35.19 -36.87 -18.85
CA LYS A 153 -35.47 -38.08 -18.07
C LYS A 153 -35.01 -39.29 -18.90
N ARG A 154 -34.02 -40.03 -18.38
CA ARG A 154 -33.58 -41.32 -18.93
C ARG A 154 -34.78 -42.28 -18.82
N ARG A 155 -35.40 -42.62 -19.96
CA ARG A 155 -36.44 -43.67 -20.04
C ARG A 155 -35.79 -45.01 -19.69
N GLU A 156 -36.23 -45.62 -18.60
CA GLU A 156 -35.97 -47.03 -18.33
C GLU A 156 -36.71 -47.85 -19.39
N GLN A 157 -35.96 -48.64 -20.16
CA GLN A 157 -36.52 -49.60 -21.11
C GLN A 157 -37.05 -50.78 -20.29
N LYS A 158 -38.38 -50.97 -20.29
CA LYS A 158 -39.00 -52.21 -19.83
C LYS A 158 -38.58 -53.34 -20.77
N ALA A 159 -37.94 -54.37 -20.22
CA ALA A 159 -37.82 -55.66 -20.89
C ALA A 159 -39.20 -56.34 -20.89
N GLU A 160 -39.69 -56.74 -22.06
CA GLU A 160 -40.81 -57.66 -22.22
C GLU A 160 -40.28 -59.10 -22.34
N PRO A 161 -41.00 -60.10 -21.80
CA PRO A 161 -40.57 -61.49 -21.77
C PRO A 161 -41.07 -62.28 -23.00
N GLU A 162 -40.22 -63.14 -23.54
CA GLU A 162 -40.60 -64.40 -24.22
C GLU A 162 -39.68 -65.53 -23.73
#